data_AF-A0AAN6GMU6-F1
#
_entry.id   AF-A0AAN6GMU6-F1
#
_cell.length_a   1.000
_cell.length_b   1.000
_cell.length_c   1.000
_cell.angle_alpha   90.00
_cell.angle_beta   90.00
_cell.angle_gamma   90.00
#
_symmetry.space_group_name_H-M   'P 1'
#
loop_
_entity.id
_entity.type
_entity.pdbx_description
1 polymer ?
#
loop_
_entity_poly.entity_id
_entity_poly.type
_entity_poly.pdbx_seq_one_letter_code
_entity_poly.pdbx_strand_id
1 'polypeptide(L)'
;MERQQQALPSLHNNITSLHPFGTLVEETGAIGNVEAETQALLKDGLASVTENFGENVLKCIPPLPWTRLDREYEVRRDFRSEVPVFTIDPETAKDLDDAVSVREVDGGLLEVGVHIADVSYFVKVGNALDRDAKKRGTSVYLVQ
;
A
#
# COMPACT_ATOMS: atom_id res chain seq x y z
N MET A 1 -0.76 19.04 -36.80
CA MET A 1 -0.15 17.85 -36.18
C MET A 1 -1.20 17.21 -35.32
N GLU A 2 -1.69 16.02 -35.69
CA GLU A 2 -2.56 15.23 -34.82
C GLU A 2 -1.74 14.76 -33.62
N ARG A 3 -2.22 15.03 -32.40
CA ARG A 3 -1.59 14.52 -31.19
C ARG A 3 -1.98 13.06 -31.07
N GLN A 4 -1.00 12.18 -30.97
CA GLN A 4 -1.27 10.77 -30.68
C GLN A 4 -1.54 10.60 -29.18
N GLN A 5 -2.62 9.91 -28.85
CA GLN A 5 -3.10 9.68 -27.49
C GLN A 5 -3.17 8.19 -27.17
N GLN A 6 -2.94 7.87 -25.90
CA GLN A 6 -3.09 6.54 -25.34
C GLN A 6 -4.52 6.33 -24.83
N ALA A 7 -5.02 5.11 -25.00
CA ALA A 7 -6.42 4.78 -24.83
C ALA A 7 -6.60 3.32 -24.42
N LEU A 8 -7.60 3.04 -23.57
CA LEU A 8 -7.96 1.68 -23.15
C LEU A 8 -9.19 1.18 -23.90
N PRO A 9 -9.06 0.12 -24.72
CA PRO A 9 -10.19 -0.50 -25.40
C PRO A 9 -10.81 -1.64 -24.58
N SER A 10 -12.13 -1.78 -24.66
CA SER A 10 -12.86 -2.99 -24.24
C SER A 10 -13.26 -3.80 -25.48
N LEU A 11 -12.73 -5.02 -25.60
CA LEU A 11 -12.89 -5.86 -26.79
C LEU A 11 -14.09 -6.80 -26.71
N HIS A 12 -14.78 -6.96 -27.83
CA HIS A 12 -15.93 -7.83 -28.05
C HIS A 12 -15.68 -8.66 -29.31
N ASN A 13 -15.81 -9.98 -29.21
CA ASN A 13 -15.57 -10.89 -30.33
C ASN A 13 -16.88 -11.29 -31.01
N ASN A 14 -16.88 -11.25 -32.35
CA ASN A 14 -17.96 -11.79 -33.17
C ASN A 14 -17.36 -12.78 -34.18
N ILE A 15 -17.94 -13.98 -34.26
CA ILE A 15 -17.47 -15.10 -35.11
C ILE A 15 -17.46 -14.78 -36.62
N THR A 16 -18.11 -13.69 -37.04
CA THR A 16 -18.19 -13.28 -38.44
C THR A 16 -17.15 -12.24 -38.86
N SER A 17 -16.28 -11.79 -37.96
CA SER A 17 -15.28 -10.75 -38.23
C SER A 17 -13.85 -11.27 -38.06
N LEU A 18 -12.95 -10.85 -38.96
CA LEU A 18 -11.51 -11.12 -38.86
C LEU A 18 -10.82 -10.31 -37.75
N HIS A 19 -11.47 -9.25 -37.26
CA HIS A 19 -10.94 -8.37 -36.21
C HIS A 19 -11.95 -8.21 -35.07
N PRO A 20 -11.47 -8.08 -33.82
CA PRO A 20 -12.34 -7.81 -32.68
C PRO A 20 -12.94 -6.41 -32.79
N PHE A 21 -14.16 -6.25 -32.27
CA PHE A 21 -14.75 -4.93 -32.08
C PHE A 21 -14.31 -4.38 -30.74
N GLY A 22 -14.10 -3.07 -30.64
CA GLY A 22 -13.65 -2.42 -29.42
C GLY A 22 -14.47 -1.17 -29.11
N THR A 23 -14.67 -0.88 -27.83
CA THR A 23 -15.15 0.43 -27.38
C THR A 23 -14.06 1.12 -26.58
N LEU A 24 -13.79 2.38 -26.89
CA LEU A 24 -12.91 3.22 -26.10
C LEU A 24 -13.54 3.48 -24.73
N VAL A 25 -12.85 3.09 -23.66
CA VAL A 25 -13.33 3.26 -22.28
C VAL A 25 -12.77 4.55 -21.67
N GLU A 26 -11.48 4.80 -21.91
CA GLU A 26 -10.77 5.89 -21.25
C GLU A 26 -9.57 6.34 -22.10
N GLU A 27 -9.30 7.65 -22.09
CA GLU A 27 -8.08 8.24 -22.61
C GLU A 27 -7.08 8.47 -21.45
N THR A 28 -5.87 7.93 -21.55
CA THR A 28 -4.87 7.98 -20.47
C THR A 28 -3.89 9.14 -20.61
N GLY A 29 -3.82 9.77 -21.79
CA GLY A 29 -3.01 10.97 -22.04
C GLY A 29 -2.19 10.91 -23.33
N ALA A 30 -1.28 11.87 -23.48
CA ALA A 30 -0.43 11.96 -24.66
C ALA A 30 0.69 10.91 -24.62
N ILE A 31 1.00 10.30 -25.77
CA ILE A 31 2.13 9.38 -25.90
C ILE A 31 3.44 10.10 -25.53
N GLY A 32 4.29 9.43 -24.76
CA GLY A 32 5.57 9.96 -24.29
C GLY A 32 5.50 10.86 -23.05
N ASN A 33 4.30 11.11 -22.51
CA ASN A 33 4.15 11.74 -21.20
C ASN A 33 4.31 10.70 -20.08
N VAL A 34 5.17 10.98 -19.09
CA VAL A 34 5.56 10.01 -18.05
C VAL A 34 4.36 9.52 -17.24
N GLU A 35 3.42 10.40 -16.91
CA GLU A 35 2.22 10.06 -16.17
C GLU A 35 1.30 9.14 -16.98
N ALA A 36 1.08 9.46 -18.26
CA ALA A 36 0.28 8.64 -19.18
C ALA A 36 0.87 7.23 -19.36
N GLU A 37 2.19 7.15 -19.60
CA GLU A 37 2.89 5.86 -19.75
C GLU A 37 2.84 5.03 -18.47
N THR A 38 2.98 5.68 -17.30
CA THR A 38 2.86 5.00 -16.01
C THR A 38 1.45 4.45 -15.80
N GLN A 39 0.41 5.24 -16.10
CA GLN A 39 -0.97 4.79 -16.00
C GLN A 39 -1.26 3.63 -16.95
N ALA A 40 -0.74 3.67 -18.18
CA ALA A 40 -0.87 2.57 -19.14
C ALA A 40 -0.22 1.29 -18.60
N LEU A 41 1.01 1.37 -18.07
CA LEU A 41 1.72 0.24 -17.48
C LEU A 41 0.97 -0.36 -16.30
N LEU A 42 0.50 0.49 -15.37
CA LEU A 42 -0.21 0.02 -14.20
C LEU A 42 -1.55 -0.63 -14.56
N LYS A 43 -2.26 -0.14 -15.58
CA LYS A 43 -3.56 -0.72 -15.97
C LYS A 43 -3.43 -2.01 -16.76
N ASP A 44 -2.31 -2.26 -17.44
CA ASP A 44 -2.07 -3.51 -18.18
C ASP A 44 -1.85 -4.71 -17.24
N GLY A 45 -1.10 -4.52 -16.14
CA GLY A 45 -0.72 -5.63 -15.26
C GLY A 45 -1.08 -5.49 -13.78
N LEU A 46 -1.46 -4.29 -13.32
CA LEU A 46 -1.59 -3.95 -11.89
C LEU A 46 -2.85 -3.10 -11.64
N ALA A 47 -3.93 -3.37 -12.37
CA ALA A 47 -5.16 -2.56 -12.28
C ALA A 47 -5.74 -2.48 -10.86
N SER A 48 -5.51 -3.49 -10.01
CA SER A 48 -5.92 -3.44 -8.60
C SER A 48 -5.20 -2.36 -7.78
N VAL A 49 -4.00 -1.94 -8.19
CA VAL A 49 -3.19 -0.92 -7.52
C VAL A 49 -3.65 0.49 -7.90
N THR A 50 -4.25 0.66 -9.08
CA THR A 50 -4.73 1.97 -9.57
C THR A 50 -6.11 2.34 -9.05
N GLU A 51 -6.85 1.39 -8.46
CA GLU A 51 -8.15 1.65 -7.84
C GLU A 51 -8.01 2.46 -6.55
N ASN A 52 -8.86 3.49 -6.40
CA ASN A 52 -9.02 4.20 -5.13
C ASN A 52 -9.62 3.29 -4.06
N PHE A 53 -9.30 3.55 -2.79
CA PHE A 53 -9.93 2.84 -1.67
C PHE A 53 -11.44 3.12 -1.62
N GLY A 54 -12.25 2.05 -1.64
CA GLY A 54 -13.69 2.18 -1.53
C GLY A 54 -14.14 2.64 -0.13
N GLU A 55 -15.33 3.26 -0.05
CA GLU A 55 -15.86 3.76 1.24
C GLU A 55 -15.91 2.69 2.34
N ASN A 56 -16.23 1.45 1.99
CA ASN A 56 -16.29 0.35 2.95
C ASN A 56 -14.91 0.00 3.52
N VAL A 57 -13.83 0.22 2.75
CA VAL A 57 -12.46 0.06 3.21
C VAL A 57 -12.13 1.19 4.20
N LEU A 58 -12.43 2.43 3.84
CA LEU A 58 -12.18 3.60 4.68
C LEU A 58 -12.94 3.53 6.02
N LYS A 59 -14.17 2.99 6.02
CA LYS A 59 -14.96 2.75 7.25
C LYS A 59 -14.34 1.72 8.21
N CYS A 60 -13.35 0.93 7.77
CA CYS A 60 -12.64 -0.01 8.63
C CYS A 60 -11.48 0.65 9.42
N ILE A 61 -11.12 1.88 9.07
CA ILE A 61 -10.03 2.63 9.70
C ILE A 61 -10.58 3.34 10.94
N PRO A 62 -9.84 3.40 12.07
CA PRO A 62 -10.26 4.20 13.21
C PRO A 62 -10.44 5.68 12.84
N PRO A 63 -11.34 6.41 13.52
CA PRO A 63 -11.49 7.84 13.30
C PRO A 63 -10.19 8.58 13.63
N LEU A 64 -9.91 9.63 12.86
CA LEU A 64 -8.77 10.51 13.06
C LEU A 64 -9.22 11.81 13.76
N PRO A 65 -8.43 12.36 14.71
CA PRO A 65 -7.18 11.81 15.23
C PRO A 65 -7.41 10.57 16.09
N TRP A 66 -6.56 9.56 15.91
CA TRP A 66 -6.59 8.36 16.72
C TRP A 66 -5.59 8.47 17.88
N THR A 67 -5.95 7.92 19.03
CA THR A 67 -5.05 7.76 20.17
C THR A 67 -5.22 6.37 20.75
N ARG A 68 -4.14 5.83 21.32
CA ARG A 68 -4.14 4.52 21.97
C ARG A 68 -5.16 4.50 23.11
N LEU A 69 -5.91 3.40 23.23
CA LEU A 69 -6.86 3.18 24.31
C LEU A 69 -6.13 2.80 25.60
N ASP A 70 -6.59 3.28 26.75
CA ASP A 70 -5.91 3.06 28.04
C ASP A 70 -5.76 1.58 28.40
N ARG A 71 -6.76 0.76 28.06
CA ARG A 71 -6.74 -0.70 28.25
C ARG A 71 -5.54 -1.38 27.58
N GLU A 72 -4.99 -0.79 26.51
CA GLU A 72 -3.84 -1.37 25.81
C GLU A 72 -2.58 -1.31 26.67
N TYR A 73 -2.50 -0.40 27.65
CA TYR A 73 -1.38 -0.35 28.61
C TYR A 73 -1.40 -1.52 29.60
N GLU A 74 -2.55 -2.15 29.83
CA GLU A 74 -2.68 -3.27 30.77
C GLU A 74 -2.22 -4.59 30.15
N VAL A 75 -2.31 -4.72 28.82
CA VAL A 75 -2.09 -5.98 28.09
C VAL A 75 -0.82 -5.98 27.24
N ARG A 76 -0.17 -4.82 27.06
CA ARG A 76 1.07 -4.66 26.29
C ARG A 76 2.23 -4.29 27.21
N ARG A 77 3.43 -4.78 26.89
CA ARG A 77 4.66 -4.34 27.54
C ARG A 77 5.01 -2.92 27.08
N ASP A 78 5.38 -2.05 28.03
CA ASP A 78 5.69 -0.65 27.76
C ASP A 78 7.20 -0.40 27.67
N PHE A 79 7.72 -0.33 26.44
CA PHE A 79 9.14 -0.07 26.19
C PHE A 79 9.53 1.42 26.18
N ARG A 80 8.58 2.36 26.31
CA ARG A 80 8.82 3.80 26.07
C ARG A 80 9.91 4.42 26.94
N SER A 81 10.11 3.89 28.15
CA SER A 81 11.12 4.37 29.10
C SER A 81 12.14 3.29 29.49
N GLU A 82 12.03 2.08 28.93
CA GLU A 82 12.90 0.95 29.29
C GLU A 82 14.22 0.94 28.51
N VAL A 83 14.19 1.29 27.22
CA VAL A 83 15.34 1.22 26.32
C VAL A 83 15.18 2.21 25.15
N PRO A 84 16.25 2.83 24.64
CA PRO A 84 16.17 3.59 23.41
C PRO A 84 15.76 2.69 22.23
N VAL A 85 14.72 3.10 21.52
CA VAL A 85 14.23 2.46 20.29
C VAL A 85 14.39 3.45 19.14
N PHE A 86 14.93 3.00 18.02
CA PHE A 86 15.17 3.84 16.84
C PHE A 86 14.95 3.05 15.55
N THR A 87 14.63 3.76 14.46
CA THR A 87 14.51 3.20 13.11
C THR A 87 15.76 3.59 12.29
N ILE A 88 16.07 2.85 11.23
CA ILE A 88 17.17 3.15 10.31
C ILE A 88 16.64 3.03 8.89
N ASP A 89 16.35 4.17 8.26
CA ASP A 89 15.61 4.23 7.02
C ASP A 89 16.26 5.18 5.99
N PRO A 90 16.04 4.95 4.69
CA PRO A 90 16.32 5.95 3.67
C PRO A 90 15.51 7.24 3.89
N GLU A 91 16.04 8.37 3.43
CA GLU A 91 15.34 9.68 3.49
C GLU A 91 13.99 9.67 2.76
N THR A 92 13.83 8.79 1.77
CA THR A 92 12.60 8.65 0.97
C THR A 92 11.58 7.66 1.55
N ALA A 93 11.85 7.05 2.71
CA ALA A 93 10.93 6.11 3.33
C ALA A 93 9.61 6.80 3.72
N LYS A 94 8.49 6.20 3.30
CA LYS A 94 7.13 6.69 3.60
C LYS A 94 6.51 5.98 4.80
N ASP A 95 6.83 4.70 4.93
CA ASP A 95 6.31 3.81 5.97
C ASP A 95 7.49 3.37 6.83
N LEU A 96 7.44 3.66 8.13
CA LEU A 96 8.44 3.23 9.12
C LEU A 96 7.79 2.14 9.97
N ASP A 97 7.91 0.88 9.56
CA ASP A 97 7.19 -0.25 10.15
C ASP A 97 8.05 -1.16 11.02
N ASP A 98 9.36 -0.94 11.07
CA ASP A 98 10.28 -1.61 11.99
C ASP A 98 11.12 -0.62 12.81
N ALA A 99 11.56 -1.08 13.98
CA ALA A 99 12.50 -0.39 14.83
C ALA A 99 13.38 -1.38 15.59
N VAL A 100 14.53 -0.92 16.06
CA VAL A 100 15.49 -1.72 16.81
C VAL A 100 15.86 -1.07 18.14
N SER A 101 16.24 -1.89 19.10
CA SER A 101 16.82 -1.45 20.36
C SER A 101 17.95 -2.39 20.78
N VAL A 102 18.94 -1.86 21.48
CA VAL A 102 20.01 -2.67 22.08
C VAL A 102 20.32 -2.15 23.48
N ARG A 103 20.47 -3.06 24.44
CA ARG A 103 20.98 -2.75 25.79
C ARG A 103 21.81 -3.90 26.34
N GLU A 104 22.79 -3.58 27.16
CA GLU A 104 23.50 -4.57 27.96
C GLU A 104 22.64 -4.96 29.16
N VAL A 105 22.58 -6.25 29.48
CA VAL A 105 21.77 -6.78 30.59
C VAL A 105 22.61 -7.33 31.74
N ASP A 106 23.61 -8.18 31.46
CA ASP A 106 24.57 -8.69 32.46
C ASP A 106 25.78 -9.35 31.78
N GLY A 107 26.97 -9.23 32.38
CA GLY A 107 28.16 -9.99 31.98
C GLY A 107 28.59 -9.82 30.51
N GLY A 108 28.36 -8.65 29.91
CA GLY A 108 28.60 -8.42 28.49
C GLY A 108 27.56 -9.02 27.54
N LEU A 109 26.45 -9.56 28.06
CA LEU A 109 25.32 -10.01 27.26
C LEU A 109 24.47 -8.83 26.81
N LEU A 110 24.08 -8.86 25.54
CA LEU A 110 23.21 -7.86 24.93
C LEU A 110 21.80 -8.42 24.73
N GLU A 111 20.81 -7.62 25.09
CA GLU A 111 19.43 -7.79 24.65
C GLU A 111 19.22 -6.95 23.39
N VAL A 112 18.83 -7.62 22.30
CA VAL A 112 18.48 -6.97 21.02
C VAL A 112 16.98 -7.12 20.82
N GLY A 113 16.29 -5.99 20.63
CA GLY A 113 14.87 -5.94 20.32
C GLY A 113 14.64 -5.60 18.85
N VAL A 114 13.76 -6.35 18.20
CA VAL A 114 13.20 -6.05 16.89
C VAL A 114 11.72 -5.76 17.09
N HIS A 115 11.29 -4.55 16.79
CA HIS A 115 9.95 -4.04 17.05
C HIS A 115 9.27 -3.81 15.71
N ILE A 116 8.15 -4.49 15.47
CA ILE A 116 7.40 -4.38 14.20
C ILE A 116 6.06 -3.69 14.48
N ALA A 117 5.63 -2.83 13.55
CA ALA A 117 4.34 -2.18 13.60
C ALA A 117 3.21 -3.23 13.69
N ASP A 118 2.31 -3.04 14.65
CA ASP A 118 1.19 -3.95 14.86
C ASP A 118 0.04 -3.64 13.87
N VAL A 119 0.28 -3.88 12.59
CA VAL A 119 -0.72 -3.66 11.51
C VAL A 119 -1.97 -4.51 11.75
N SER A 120 -1.81 -5.70 12.32
CA SER A 120 -2.91 -6.64 12.64
C SER A 120 -3.89 -6.11 13.69
N TYR A 121 -3.44 -5.17 14.53
CA TYR A 121 -4.33 -4.46 15.44
C TYR A 121 -5.39 -3.63 14.68
N PHE A 122 -5.07 -3.13 13.49
CA PHE A 122 -5.98 -2.31 12.67
C PHE A 122 -6.66 -3.11 11.55
N VAL A 123 -5.94 -4.02 10.90
CA VAL A 123 -6.46 -4.82 9.78
C VAL A 123 -7.10 -6.12 10.31
N LYS A 124 -8.43 -6.13 10.46
CA LYS A 124 -9.16 -7.30 10.98
C LYS A 124 -9.49 -8.30 9.87
N VAL A 125 -9.16 -9.56 10.12
CA VAL A 125 -9.41 -10.68 9.22
C VAL A 125 -10.86 -10.68 8.74
N GLY A 126 -11.04 -10.76 7.42
CA GLY A 126 -12.35 -10.86 6.78
C GLY A 126 -13.10 -9.53 6.63
N ASN A 127 -12.56 -8.39 7.08
CA ASN A 127 -13.20 -7.09 6.83
C ASN A 127 -12.88 -6.57 5.40
N ALA A 128 -13.43 -5.42 5.03
CA ALA A 128 -13.20 -4.85 3.69
C ALA A 128 -11.73 -4.45 3.47
N LEU A 129 -11.06 -3.93 4.50
CA LEU A 129 -9.65 -3.55 4.45
C LEU A 129 -8.72 -4.75 4.25
N ASP A 130 -8.94 -5.87 4.96
CA ASP A 130 -8.20 -7.12 4.78
C ASP A 130 -8.36 -7.68 3.37
N ARG A 131 -9.58 -7.67 2.81
CA ARG A 131 -9.81 -8.11 1.43
C ARG A 131 -9.13 -7.21 0.40
N ASP A 132 -9.16 -5.90 0.62
CA ASP A 132 -8.50 -4.93 -0.26
C ASP A 132 -6.97 -5.09 -0.22
N ALA A 133 -6.40 -5.19 0.99
CA ALA A 133 -4.99 -5.47 1.19
C ALA A 133 -4.56 -6.78 0.51
N LYS A 134 -5.36 -7.86 0.64
CA LYS A 134 -5.12 -9.14 -0.06
C LYS A 134 -5.21 -9.03 -1.58
N LYS A 135 -6.15 -8.22 -2.10
CA LYS A 135 -6.31 -7.99 -3.55
C LYS A 135 -5.10 -7.25 -4.14
N ARG A 136 -4.55 -6.27 -3.41
CA ARG A 136 -3.36 -5.51 -3.83
C ARG A 136 -2.07 -6.32 -3.63
N GLY A 137 -1.99 -7.10 -2.55
CA GLY A 137 -0.91 -8.04 -2.26
C GLY A 137 0.41 -7.41 -1.78
N THR A 138 0.82 -6.28 -2.36
CA THR A 138 2.04 -5.55 -1.99
C THR A 138 1.92 -4.08 -2.36
N SER A 139 2.73 -3.22 -1.72
CA SER A 139 2.95 -1.86 -2.17
C SER A 139 3.82 -1.85 -3.43
N VAL A 140 3.48 -0.98 -4.39
CA VAL A 140 4.26 -0.76 -5.62
C VAL A 140 4.92 0.61 -5.53
N TYR A 141 6.25 0.62 -5.48
CA TYR A 141 7.05 1.85 -5.41
C TYR A 141 7.55 2.20 -6.82
N LEU A 142 7.11 3.35 -7.32
CA LEU A 142 7.56 3.91 -8.59
C LEU A 142 8.61 5.00 -8.34
N VAL A 143 9.37 5.36 -9.37
CA VAL A 143 10.51 6.29 -9.29
C VAL A 143 10.09 7.76 -9.07
N GLN A 144 8.79 8.06 -9.17
CA GLN A 144 8.24 9.42 -9.21
C GLN A 144 8.28 10.13 -7.86
#